data_AF-A0A2K4XDE4-F1
#
_entry.id   AF-A0A2K4XDE4-F1
#
_cell.length_a   1.000
_cell.length_b   1.000
_cell.length_c   1.000
_cell.angle_alpha   90.00
_cell.angle_beta   90.00
_cell.angle_gamma   90.00
#
_symmetry.space_group_name_H-M   'P 1'
#
loop_
_entity.id
_entity.type
_entity.pdbx_description
1 polymer ?
#
loop_
_entity_poly.entity_id
_entity_poly.type
_entity_poly.pdbx_seq_one_letter_code
_entity_poly.pdbx_strand_id
1 'polypeptide(L)'
;MTKTHLTDKKFSDFAIAPEVVAGLTENGFEYCTPIQAKCLPYICDGRDIAGQAQTGTGKTLAFLTATCHRLLQSSKAPSKHPRALIMAPTRELAIQIHKDAKILAPHCNLNLGLVYGGEDYEKQRAQLEKGVDILIGTTGRLIDLYKQGCYTLNEIEVVVLDEADRMFDLGFIKDIRYMFRRMPDTSQRLNLLFSATLSYRVQELAFEHMTNPEHVQIEPDVKTGKRIKEELFHPSQEDKIKLLLTLIEEEWPDKAIVFANTKHSCETVYAWLKADGHRVGMLTGDVNQKKRQSILAQFTKGELDFLVATDVAARGLHIPEVSHVFNFDLPDDCEDYVHRIGRTGRAGASGHAISFACEQYAYNLHEIEEYIEHSIPLSHYDKTALLDDLTKPTIQRKRNYSSGPRNRSNNNGRRPNNSYQKGRS
;
A
#
# COMPACT_ATOMS: atom_id res chain seq x y z
N MET A 1 12.75 -2.58 -22.64
CA MET A 1 11.46 -1.89 -22.43
C MET A 1 10.46 -2.44 -23.43
N THR A 2 9.63 -3.38 -23.01
CA THR A 2 8.70 -4.15 -23.83
C THR A 2 7.47 -3.30 -24.16
N LYS A 3 7.18 -3.11 -25.46
CA LYS A 3 6.10 -2.28 -26.02
C LYS A 3 4.68 -2.82 -25.79
N THR A 4 4.47 -3.77 -24.89
CA THR A 4 3.25 -4.58 -24.82
C THR A 4 2.08 -3.95 -24.03
N HIS A 5 2.27 -2.78 -23.42
CA HIS A 5 1.24 -2.13 -22.58
C HIS A 5 0.82 -0.73 -23.03
N LEU A 6 1.27 -0.28 -24.21
CA LEU A 6 1.00 1.06 -24.74
C LEU A 6 0.03 0.97 -25.92
N THR A 7 -0.88 1.93 -25.98
CA THR A 7 -1.78 2.15 -27.13
C THR A 7 -1.05 2.92 -28.23
N ASP A 8 -1.68 3.02 -29.40
CA ASP A 8 -1.23 3.85 -30.52
C ASP A 8 -1.48 5.35 -30.30
N LYS A 9 -2.32 5.71 -29.31
CA LYS A 9 -2.62 7.10 -28.95
C LYS A 9 -1.48 7.74 -28.17
N LYS A 10 -1.12 8.96 -28.56
CA LYS A 10 -0.15 9.81 -27.85
C LYS A 10 -0.85 10.76 -26.90
N PHE A 11 -0.13 11.20 -25.87
CA PHE A 11 -0.62 12.28 -25.01
C PHE A 11 -0.86 13.58 -25.80
N SER A 12 -0.03 13.86 -26.80
CA SER A 12 -0.16 15.02 -27.68
C SER A 12 -1.42 15.01 -28.56
N ASP A 13 -2.11 13.87 -28.68
CA ASP A 13 -3.32 13.75 -29.51
C ASP A 13 -4.56 14.29 -28.78
N PHE A 14 -4.47 14.53 -27.47
CA PHE A 14 -5.54 15.06 -26.64
C PHE A 14 -5.35 16.56 -26.38
N ALA A 15 -6.43 17.26 -26.01
CA ALA A 15 -6.45 18.69 -25.73
C ALA A 15 -5.83 19.05 -24.35
N ILE A 16 -4.63 18.52 -24.09
CA ILE A 16 -3.88 18.71 -22.85
C ILE A 16 -3.03 19.98 -22.94
N ALA A 17 -2.76 20.60 -21.79
CA ALA A 17 -1.91 21.80 -21.73
C ALA A 17 -0.49 21.49 -22.26
N PRO A 18 0.09 22.33 -23.13
CA PRO A 18 1.39 22.08 -23.75
C PRO A 18 2.52 21.82 -22.75
N GLU A 19 2.50 22.48 -21.60
CA GLU A 19 3.47 22.31 -20.52
C GLU A 19 3.45 20.89 -19.94
N VAL A 20 2.26 20.30 -19.82
CA VAL A 20 2.08 18.93 -19.33
C VAL A 20 2.59 17.94 -20.36
N VAL A 21 2.26 18.14 -21.64
CA VAL A 21 2.75 17.30 -22.75
C VAL A 21 4.27 17.35 -22.83
N ALA A 22 4.88 18.53 -22.65
CA ALA A 22 6.33 18.68 -22.63
C ALA A 22 6.98 17.87 -21.50
N GLY A 23 6.46 17.98 -20.26
CA GLY A 23 6.99 17.22 -19.13
C GLY A 23 6.87 15.70 -19.29
N LEU A 24 5.75 15.23 -19.86
CA LEU A 24 5.56 13.81 -20.21
C LEU A 24 6.58 13.35 -21.26
N THR A 25 6.72 14.11 -22.35
CA THR A 25 7.58 13.75 -23.49
C THR A 25 9.05 13.71 -23.10
N GLU A 26 9.54 14.69 -22.33
CA GLU A 26 10.93 14.75 -21.85
C GLU A 26 11.30 13.54 -20.98
N ASN A 27 10.31 12.98 -20.27
CA ASN A 27 10.49 11.81 -19.42
C ASN A 27 10.16 10.49 -20.13
N GLY A 28 9.99 10.51 -21.46
CA GLY A 28 9.79 9.33 -22.30
C GLY A 28 8.34 8.80 -22.33
N PHE A 29 7.36 9.56 -21.85
CA PHE A 29 5.94 9.21 -21.90
C PHE A 29 5.27 9.82 -23.13
N GLU A 30 5.54 9.23 -24.30
CA GLU A 30 4.94 9.68 -25.56
C GLU A 30 3.55 9.05 -25.80
N TYR A 31 3.44 7.74 -25.55
CA TYR A 31 2.24 6.94 -25.81
C TYR A 31 1.46 6.64 -24.52
N CYS A 32 0.14 6.58 -24.63
CA CYS A 32 -0.75 6.32 -23.51
C CYS A 32 -0.91 4.82 -23.23
N THR A 33 -1.01 4.43 -21.97
CA THR A 33 -1.57 3.12 -21.57
C THR A 33 -3.09 3.09 -21.80
N PRO A 34 -3.74 1.91 -21.79
CA PRO A 34 -5.19 1.81 -22.00
C PRO A 34 -6.02 2.66 -21.05
N ILE A 35 -5.70 2.70 -19.75
CA ILE A 35 -6.44 3.54 -18.79
C ILE A 35 -6.27 5.03 -19.11
N GLN A 36 -5.06 5.47 -19.49
CA GLN A 36 -4.79 6.85 -19.87
C GLN A 36 -5.58 7.22 -21.13
N ALA A 37 -5.50 6.40 -22.18
CA ALA A 37 -6.18 6.63 -23.45
C ALA A 37 -7.72 6.70 -23.31
N LYS A 38 -8.30 5.96 -22.36
CA LYS A 38 -9.74 6.01 -22.06
C LYS A 38 -10.13 7.19 -21.17
N CYS A 39 -9.32 7.55 -20.16
CA CYS A 39 -9.67 8.63 -19.22
C CYS A 39 -9.43 10.04 -19.81
N LEU A 40 -8.38 10.22 -20.61
CA LEU A 40 -7.93 11.55 -21.04
C LEU A 40 -8.99 12.39 -21.79
N PRO A 41 -9.82 11.84 -22.69
CA PRO A 41 -10.89 12.62 -23.33
C PRO A 41 -11.82 13.30 -22.32
N TYR A 42 -12.29 12.54 -21.33
CA TYR A 42 -13.21 13.03 -20.30
C TYR A 42 -12.53 14.02 -19.35
N ILE A 43 -11.27 13.76 -19.01
CA ILE A 43 -10.43 14.64 -18.19
C ILE A 43 -10.25 16.01 -18.84
N CYS A 44 -9.99 16.06 -20.15
CA CYS A 44 -9.81 17.32 -20.88
C CYS A 44 -11.10 18.14 -20.92
N ASP A 45 -12.25 17.47 -20.89
CA ASP A 45 -13.59 18.10 -20.78
C ASP A 45 -13.94 18.49 -19.34
N GLY A 46 -13.06 18.23 -18.37
CA GLY A 46 -13.28 18.51 -16.95
C GLY A 46 -14.32 17.61 -16.28
N ARG A 47 -14.58 16.41 -16.83
CA ARG A 47 -15.52 15.44 -16.25
C ARG A 47 -14.85 14.58 -15.19
N ASP A 48 -15.62 14.25 -14.16
CA ASP A 48 -15.24 13.34 -13.09
C ASP A 48 -15.00 11.92 -13.61
N ILE A 49 -14.08 11.18 -12.98
CA ILE A 49 -13.72 9.82 -13.37
C ILE A 49 -13.77 8.88 -12.18
N ALA A 50 -14.52 7.77 -12.33
CA ALA A 50 -14.43 6.59 -11.47
C ALA A 50 -13.71 5.48 -12.25
N GLY A 51 -12.39 5.40 -12.08
CA GLY A 51 -11.51 4.50 -12.82
C GLY A 51 -11.23 3.20 -12.09
N GLN A 52 -11.53 2.07 -12.72
CA GLN A 52 -11.11 0.75 -12.26
C GLN A 52 -9.91 0.25 -13.09
N ALA A 53 -8.76 0.11 -12.44
CA ALA A 53 -7.59 -0.53 -13.03
C ALA A 53 -6.60 -1.00 -11.96
N GLN A 54 -5.82 -2.03 -12.27
CA GLN A 54 -4.80 -2.58 -11.38
C GLN A 54 -3.59 -1.64 -11.22
N THR A 55 -2.77 -1.85 -10.18
CA THR A 55 -1.52 -1.09 -10.00
C THR A 55 -0.53 -1.39 -11.13
N GLY A 56 0.24 -0.38 -11.57
CA GLY A 56 1.17 -0.53 -12.70
C GLY A 56 0.55 -0.32 -14.09
N THR A 57 -0.75 -0.04 -14.19
CA THR A 57 -1.44 0.26 -15.46
C THR A 57 -1.28 1.71 -15.94
N GLY A 58 -0.58 2.56 -15.17
CA GLY A 58 -0.36 3.97 -15.53
C GLY A 58 -1.40 4.96 -14.99
N LYS A 59 -2.23 4.57 -14.00
CA LYS A 59 -3.24 5.45 -13.36
C LYS A 59 -2.64 6.77 -12.87
N THR A 60 -1.45 6.71 -12.26
CA THR A 60 -0.77 7.85 -11.65
C THR A 60 -0.55 8.99 -12.64
N LEU A 61 -0.01 8.68 -13.83
CA LEU A 61 0.17 9.70 -14.86
C LEU A 61 -1.17 10.20 -15.45
N ALA A 62 -2.22 9.38 -15.46
CA ALA A 62 -3.54 9.83 -15.92
C ALA A 62 -4.08 10.95 -15.03
N PHE A 63 -4.13 10.74 -13.71
CA PHE A 63 -4.65 11.76 -12.81
C PHE A 63 -3.69 12.92 -12.55
N LEU A 64 -2.36 12.70 -12.62
CA LEU A 64 -1.41 13.81 -12.52
C LEU A 64 -1.50 14.73 -13.74
N THR A 65 -1.68 14.16 -14.93
CA THR A 65 -1.95 14.91 -16.18
C THR A 65 -3.23 15.73 -16.03
N ALA A 66 -4.31 15.10 -15.56
CA ALA A 66 -5.58 15.76 -15.27
C ALA A 66 -5.42 16.93 -14.28
N THR A 67 -4.70 16.67 -13.20
CA THR A 67 -4.48 17.64 -12.12
C THR A 67 -3.73 18.86 -12.64
N CYS A 68 -2.58 18.66 -13.29
CA CYS A 68 -1.77 19.76 -13.80
C CYS A 68 -2.51 20.55 -14.89
N HIS A 69 -3.17 19.85 -15.82
CA HIS A 69 -3.97 20.48 -16.87
C HIS A 69 -5.07 21.40 -16.30
N ARG A 70 -5.85 20.89 -15.34
CA ARG A 70 -6.93 21.64 -14.70
C ARG A 70 -6.42 22.85 -13.93
N LEU A 71 -5.29 22.71 -13.22
CA LEU A 71 -4.70 23.82 -12.48
C LEU A 71 -4.12 24.91 -13.39
N LEU A 72 -3.59 24.57 -14.56
CA LEU A 72 -3.10 25.53 -15.55
C LEU A 72 -4.22 26.32 -16.25
N GLN A 73 -5.41 25.73 -16.39
CA GLN A 73 -6.57 26.41 -16.97
C GLN A 73 -7.29 27.36 -15.99
N SER A 74 -6.98 27.26 -14.70
CA SER A 74 -7.67 28.07 -13.69
C SER A 74 -7.20 29.53 -13.74
N SER A 75 -8.16 30.45 -13.65
CA SER A 75 -7.90 31.88 -13.50
C SER A 75 -7.79 32.31 -12.03
N LYS A 76 -7.81 31.38 -11.07
CA LYS A 76 -7.70 31.71 -9.65
C LYS A 76 -6.32 32.29 -9.34
N ALA A 77 -6.29 33.34 -8.52
CA ALA A 77 -5.03 33.91 -8.06
C ALA A 77 -4.25 32.86 -7.25
N PRO A 78 -2.91 32.80 -7.38
CA PRO A 78 -2.08 31.93 -6.56
C PRO A 78 -2.31 32.22 -5.08
N SER A 79 -2.49 31.16 -4.29
CA SER A 79 -2.56 31.25 -2.83
C SER A 79 -1.48 30.37 -2.19
N LYS A 80 -1.41 30.41 -0.86
CA LYS A 80 -0.53 29.50 -0.11
C LYS A 80 -1.19 28.15 0.18
N HIS A 81 -2.45 27.96 -0.20
CA HIS A 81 -3.22 26.77 0.12
C HIS A 81 -3.27 25.79 -1.07
N PRO A 82 -3.37 24.48 -0.80
CA PRO A 82 -3.50 23.48 -1.84
C PRO A 82 -4.70 23.76 -2.74
N ARG A 83 -4.46 23.71 -4.06
CA ARG A 83 -5.47 23.73 -5.12
C ARG A 83 -5.79 22.33 -5.61
N ALA A 84 -4.88 21.38 -5.42
CA ALA A 84 -5.13 19.97 -5.62
C ALA A 84 -4.76 19.15 -4.40
N LEU A 85 -5.55 18.11 -4.13
CA LEU A 85 -5.32 17.17 -3.05
C LEU A 85 -5.34 15.74 -3.57
N ILE A 86 -4.24 15.00 -3.38
CA ILE A 86 -4.12 13.60 -3.77
C ILE A 86 -3.95 12.75 -2.52
N MET A 87 -4.97 11.95 -2.22
CA MET A 87 -4.99 11.05 -1.08
C MET A 87 -4.54 9.66 -1.50
N ALA A 88 -3.66 9.08 -0.70
CA ALA A 88 -3.22 7.70 -0.81
C ALA A 88 -3.45 6.94 0.51
N PRO A 89 -3.76 5.63 0.50
CA PRO A 89 -3.93 4.84 1.71
C PRO A 89 -2.63 4.66 2.49
N THR A 90 -1.48 4.68 1.81
CA THR A 90 -0.18 4.33 2.39
C THR A 90 0.88 5.39 2.09
N ARG A 91 1.90 5.43 2.94
CA ARG A 91 3.04 6.36 2.82
C ARG A 91 3.81 6.09 1.53
N GLU A 92 3.99 4.82 1.20
CA GLU A 92 4.77 4.37 0.07
C GLU A 92 4.12 4.77 -1.24
N LEU A 93 2.81 4.59 -1.36
CA LEU A 93 2.06 5.09 -2.52
C LEU A 93 2.13 6.62 -2.60
N ALA A 94 1.97 7.35 -1.50
CA ALA A 94 2.10 8.81 -1.49
C ALA A 94 3.49 9.28 -1.99
N ILE A 95 4.57 8.61 -1.56
CA ILE A 95 5.94 8.89 -2.02
C ILE A 95 6.08 8.61 -3.50
N GLN A 96 5.53 7.51 -4.00
CA GLN A 96 5.57 7.14 -5.41
C GLN A 96 4.83 8.17 -6.27
N ILE A 97 3.60 8.52 -5.90
CA ILE A 97 2.81 9.55 -6.59
C ILE A 97 3.57 10.88 -6.61
N HIS A 98 4.17 11.29 -5.49
CA HIS A 98 4.95 12.52 -5.44
C HIS A 98 6.22 12.48 -6.29
N LYS A 99 6.88 11.32 -6.39
CA LYS A 99 8.00 11.13 -7.31
C LYS A 99 7.55 11.30 -8.77
N ASP A 100 6.41 10.72 -9.13
CA ASP A 100 5.86 10.83 -10.47
C ASP A 100 5.36 12.26 -10.75
N ALA A 101 4.81 12.95 -9.75
CA ALA A 101 4.38 14.35 -9.88
C ALA A 101 5.54 15.31 -10.18
N LYS A 102 6.77 15.01 -9.73
CA LYS A 102 7.97 15.80 -10.04
C LYS A 102 8.35 15.81 -11.52
N ILE A 103 7.79 14.89 -12.31
CA ILE A 103 7.97 14.84 -13.76
C ILE A 103 7.21 15.99 -14.44
N LEU A 104 6.06 16.40 -13.88
CA LEU A 104 5.16 17.37 -14.51
C LEU A 104 5.16 18.73 -13.83
N ALA A 105 5.17 18.76 -12.51
CA ALA A 105 4.98 19.98 -11.73
C ALA A 105 5.99 21.10 -12.06
N PRO A 106 7.30 20.83 -12.29
CA PRO A 106 8.26 21.86 -12.68
C PRO A 106 7.93 22.54 -14.02
N HIS A 107 7.47 21.77 -15.02
CA HIS A 107 7.06 22.33 -16.32
C HIS A 107 5.82 23.20 -16.21
N CYS A 108 4.96 22.92 -15.23
CA CYS A 108 3.73 23.65 -14.97
C CYS A 108 3.92 24.81 -13.98
N ASN A 109 5.14 25.05 -13.46
CA ASN A 109 5.42 25.99 -12.38
C ASN A 109 4.52 25.78 -11.14
N LEU A 110 4.27 24.52 -10.77
CA LEU A 110 3.44 24.14 -9.62
C LEU A 110 4.30 23.60 -8.47
N ASN A 111 3.98 24.00 -7.24
CA ASN A 111 4.67 23.55 -6.04
C ASN A 111 4.05 22.27 -5.47
N LEU A 112 4.91 21.32 -5.12
CA LEU A 112 4.51 20.02 -4.56
C LEU A 112 4.68 19.95 -3.04
N GLY A 113 3.67 19.42 -2.37
CA GLY A 113 3.69 19.05 -0.96
C GLY A 113 3.59 17.54 -0.79
N LEU A 114 4.33 16.97 0.17
CA LEU A 114 4.21 15.55 0.52
C LEU A 114 4.10 15.38 2.03
N VAL A 115 3.00 14.78 2.49
CA VAL A 115 2.75 14.58 3.92
C VAL A 115 2.27 13.17 4.23
N TYR A 116 2.91 12.53 5.20
CA TYR A 116 2.53 11.20 5.67
C TYR A 116 2.98 10.95 7.11
N GLY A 117 2.45 9.88 7.73
CA GLY A 117 2.82 9.43 9.07
C GLY A 117 4.29 8.99 9.23
N GLY A 118 4.83 9.13 10.45
CA GLY A 118 6.18 8.68 10.78
C GLY A 118 7.31 9.59 10.28
N GLU A 119 6.99 10.82 9.89
CA GLU A 119 7.94 11.90 9.64
C GLU A 119 7.63 13.11 10.54
N ASP A 120 8.68 13.90 10.77
CA ASP A 120 8.69 15.09 11.61
C ASP A 120 7.57 16.06 11.22
N TYR A 121 6.75 16.40 12.20
CA TYR A 121 5.55 17.21 12.02
C TYR A 121 5.90 18.65 11.64
N GLU A 122 6.92 19.23 12.29
CA GLU A 122 7.32 20.62 12.08
C GLU A 122 7.92 20.81 10.69
N LYS A 123 8.63 19.81 10.17
CA LYS A 123 9.13 19.84 8.79
C LYS A 123 8.00 19.90 7.77
N GLN A 124 6.97 19.08 7.94
CA GLN A 124 5.80 19.07 7.04
C GLN A 124 5.00 20.36 7.16
N ARG A 125 4.84 20.90 8.37
CA ARG A 125 4.21 22.21 8.59
C ARG A 125 4.98 23.34 7.90
N ALA A 126 6.28 23.41 8.10
CA ALA A 126 7.14 24.43 7.47
C ALA A 126 7.14 24.32 5.94
N GLN A 127 6.93 23.13 5.37
CA GLN A 127 6.74 22.95 3.93
C GLN A 127 5.42 23.57 3.46
N LEU A 128 4.31 23.33 4.17
CA LEU A 128 3.01 23.90 3.83
C LEU A 128 2.99 25.44 3.94
N GLU A 129 3.70 26.01 4.92
CA GLU A 129 3.79 27.46 5.11
C GLU A 129 4.46 28.20 3.93
N LYS A 130 5.30 27.50 3.15
CA LYS A 130 5.93 28.05 1.93
C LYS A 130 4.95 28.18 0.76
N GLY A 131 3.78 27.56 0.84
CA GLY A 131 2.82 27.46 -0.25
C GLY A 131 3.00 26.15 -1.03
N VAL A 132 1.89 25.47 -1.26
CA VAL A 132 1.82 24.21 -2.00
C VAL A 132 0.60 24.27 -2.92
N ASP A 133 0.78 23.99 -4.20
CA ASP A 133 -0.32 23.92 -5.17
C ASP A 133 -0.95 22.53 -5.19
N ILE A 134 -0.13 21.48 -5.19
CA ILE A 134 -0.57 20.08 -5.18
C ILE A 134 -0.06 19.40 -3.91
N LEU A 135 -0.98 19.05 -3.00
CA LEU A 135 -0.68 18.36 -1.76
C LEU A 135 -0.97 16.86 -1.89
N ILE A 136 0.07 16.04 -1.75
CA ILE A 136 0.00 14.59 -1.84
C ILE A 136 0.22 14.01 -0.44
N GLY A 137 -0.57 13.03 -0.03
CA GLY A 137 -0.34 12.45 1.28
C GLY A 137 -1.21 11.29 1.68
N THR A 138 -0.87 10.70 2.83
CA THR A 138 -1.71 9.68 3.46
C THR A 138 -2.95 10.31 4.08
N THR A 139 -4.12 9.71 3.89
CA THR A 139 -5.41 10.25 4.37
C THR A 139 -5.37 10.71 5.83
N GLY A 140 -4.84 9.88 6.73
CA GLY A 140 -4.70 10.22 8.16
C GLY A 140 -3.84 11.47 8.43
N ARG A 141 -2.67 11.59 7.79
CA ARG A 141 -1.81 12.77 7.99
C ARG A 141 -2.40 14.04 7.38
N LEU A 142 -3.09 13.92 6.25
CA LEU A 142 -3.77 15.05 5.61
C LEU A 142 -4.85 15.62 6.54
N ILE A 143 -5.75 14.77 7.04
CA ILE A 143 -6.80 15.23 7.95
C ILE A 143 -6.24 15.81 9.26
N ASP A 144 -5.15 15.24 9.79
CA ASP A 144 -4.51 15.75 11.01
C ASP A 144 -3.97 17.16 10.81
N LEU A 145 -3.20 17.39 9.74
CA LEU A 145 -2.64 18.72 9.41
C LEU A 145 -3.74 19.74 9.10
N TYR A 146 -4.82 19.31 8.44
CA TYR A 146 -6.00 20.15 8.21
C TYR A 146 -6.69 20.54 9.52
N LYS A 147 -6.94 19.59 10.43
CA LYS A 147 -7.57 19.85 11.74
C LYS A 147 -6.75 20.80 12.61
N GLN A 148 -5.43 20.81 12.44
CA GLN A 148 -4.52 21.73 13.13
C GLN A 148 -4.43 23.11 12.45
N GLY A 149 -5.13 23.32 11.34
CA GLY A 149 -5.16 24.60 10.63
C GLY A 149 -3.90 24.88 9.80
N CYS A 150 -3.10 23.86 9.46
CA CYS A 150 -1.89 24.05 8.65
C CYS A 150 -2.20 24.43 7.19
N TYR A 151 -3.39 24.09 6.70
CA TYR A 151 -3.89 24.48 5.39
C TYR A 151 -5.42 24.48 5.37
N THR A 152 -6.02 25.05 4.31
CA THR A 152 -7.47 25.04 4.10
C THR A 152 -7.85 24.22 2.87
N LEU A 153 -9.10 23.77 2.80
CA LEU A 153 -9.63 22.98 1.68
C LEU A 153 -10.51 23.81 0.74
N ASN A 154 -10.69 25.10 1.01
CA ASN A 154 -11.64 25.97 0.31
C ASN A 154 -11.24 26.26 -1.14
N GLU A 155 -9.98 26.03 -1.48
CA GLU A 155 -9.42 26.37 -2.79
C GLU A 155 -9.23 25.15 -3.69
N ILE A 156 -9.64 23.97 -3.23
CA ILE A 156 -9.50 22.72 -3.98
C ILE A 156 -10.28 22.77 -5.30
N GLU A 157 -9.56 22.61 -6.39
CA GLU A 157 -10.04 22.51 -7.77
C GLU A 157 -9.94 21.09 -8.30
N VAL A 158 -9.06 20.26 -7.71
CA VAL A 158 -8.89 18.84 -8.07
C VAL A 158 -8.73 18.02 -6.81
N VAL A 159 -9.46 16.91 -6.72
CA VAL A 159 -9.26 15.91 -5.67
C VAL A 159 -9.13 14.52 -6.27
N VAL A 160 -8.14 13.78 -5.78
CA VAL A 160 -7.83 12.43 -6.24
C VAL A 160 -7.84 11.46 -5.06
N LEU A 161 -8.56 10.35 -5.21
CA LEU A 161 -8.44 9.16 -4.37
C LEU A 161 -7.75 8.07 -5.18
N ASP A 162 -6.54 7.65 -4.80
CA ASP A 162 -5.85 6.51 -5.42
C ASP A 162 -5.86 5.31 -4.47
N GLU A 163 -6.19 4.13 -4.99
CA GLU A 163 -6.50 2.91 -4.20
C GLU A 163 -7.63 3.16 -3.18
N ALA A 164 -8.79 3.60 -3.70
CA ALA A 164 -9.94 3.95 -2.86
C ALA A 164 -10.48 2.76 -2.05
N ASP A 165 -10.62 1.58 -2.66
CA ASP A 165 -10.88 0.30 -1.99
C ASP A 165 -9.99 0.09 -0.75
N ARG A 166 -8.69 0.30 -0.91
CA ARG A 166 -7.73 0.17 0.17
C ARG A 166 -7.96 1.16 1.30
N MET A 167 -8.38 2.39 1.00
CA MET A 167 -8.73 3.35 2.04
C MET A 167 -9.96 2.92 2.84
N PHE A 168 -10.90 2.19 2.23
CA PHE A 168 -12.03 1.60 2.95
C PHE A 168 -11.57 0.52 3.92
N ASP A 169 -10.71 -0.40 3.50
CA ASP A 169 -10.18 -1.48 4.36
C ASP A 169 -9.48 -0.93 5.60
N LEU A 170 -8.78 0.19 5.44
CA LEU A 170 -8.06 0.88 6.51
C LEU A 170 -8.97 1.75 7.38
N GLY A 171 -10.27 1.83 7.07
CA GLY A 171 -11.27 2.56 7.85
C GLY A 171 -11.30 4.07 7.63
N PHE A 172 -10.64 4.58 6.58
CA PHE A 172 -10.53 6.03 6.33
C PHE A 172 -11.78 6.67 5.72
N ILE A 173 -12.82 5.89 5.39
CA ILE A 173 -14.05 6.39 4.75
C ILE A 173 -14.68 7.59 5.49
N LYS A 174 -14.73 7.54 6.83
CA LYS A 174 -15.30 8.64 7.62
C LYS A 174 -14.47 9.91 7.49
N ASP A 175 -13.15 9.78 7.42
CA ASP A 175 -12.21 10.89 7.28
C ASP A 175 -12.28 11.49 5.86
N ILE A 176 -12.39 10.65 4.83
CA ILE A 176 -12.57 11.09 3.43
C ILE A 176 -13.87 11.89 3.30
N ARG A 177 -15.00 11.35 3.76
CA ARG A 177 -16.30 12.05 3.77
C ARG A 177 -16.25 13.33 4.60
N TYR A 178 -15.47 13.36 5.68
CA TYR A 178 -15.26 14.56 6.49
C TYR A 178 -14.55 15.67 5.70
N MET A 179 -13.50 15.32 4.95
CA MET A 179 -12.74 16.25 4.13
C MET A 179 -13.52 16.73 2.90
N PHE A 180 -14.19 15.83 2.19
CA PHE A 180 -14.99 16.17 1.01
C PHE A 180 -16.10 17.18 1.30
N ARG A 181 -16.73 17.12 2.47
CA ARG A 181 -17.75 18.08 2.93
C ARG A 181 -17.20 19.47 3.27
N ARG A 182 -15.87 19.67 3.24
CA ARG A 182 -15.17 20.92 3.58
C ARG A 182 -14.42 21.52 2.39
N MET A 183 -14.52 20.88 1.24
CA MET A 183 -14.02 21.36 -0.04
C MET A 183 -15.17 22.08 -0.79
N PRO A 184 -14.87 22.83 -1.87
CA PRO A 184 -15.88 23.37 -2.77
C PRO A 184 -16.87 22.31 -3.28
N ASP A 185 -18.04 22.75 -3.73
CA ASP A 185 -19.05 21.83 -4.25
C ASP A 185 -18.50 20.92 -5.36
N THR A 186 -19.02 19.70 -5.44
CA THR A 186 -18.55 18.70 -6.41
C THR A 186 -18.61 19.18 -7.85
N SER A 187 -19.54 20.08 -8.20
CA SER A 187 -19.67 20.67 -9.54
C SER A 187 -18.60 21.72 -9.88
N GLN A 188 -17.85 22.21 -8.89
CA GLN A 188 -16.85 23.26 -9.05
C GLN A 188 -15.41 22.73 -9.12
N ARG A 189 -15.22 21.43 -8.86
CA ARG A 189 -13.92 20.78 -8.78
C ARG A 189 -13.94 19.49 -9.59
N LEU A 190 -12.77 19.09 -10.07
CA LEU A 190 -12.58 17.80 -10.75
C LEU A 190 -12.35 16.72 -9.68
N ASN A 191 -13.21 15.71 -9.65
CA ASN A 191 -13.11 14.57 -8.73
C ASN A 191 -12.64 13.34 -9.50
N LEU A 192 -11.56 12.73 -9.03
CA LEU A 192 -10.97 11.55 -9.65
C LEU A 192 -10.85 10.45 -8.60
N LEU A 193 -11.47 9.31 -8.87
CA LEU A 193 -11.40 8.11 -8.03
C LEU A 193 -10.76 7.00 -8.83
N PHE A 194 -9.70 6.40 -8.29
CA PHE A 194 -9.02 5.26 -8.87
C PHE A 194 -8.94 4.11 -7.86
N SER A 195 -9.31 2.92 -8.31
CA SER A 195 -9.43 1.74 -7.45
C SER A 195 -9.10 0.46 -8.24
N ALA A 196 -8.63 -0.59 -7.57
CA ALA A 196 -8.48 -1.89 -8.22
C ALA A 196 -9.86 -2.56 -8.38
N THR A 197 -10.73 -2.37 -7.40
CA THR A 197 -12.12 -2.82 -7.41
C THR A 197 -13.10 -1.65 -7.30
N LEU A 198 -14.24 -1.74 -7.99
CA LEU A 198 -15.38 -0.84 -7.79
C LEU A 198 -16.43 -1.54 -6.93
N SER A 199 -16.06 -1.92 -5.71
CA SER A 199 -17.01 -2.49 -4.75
C SER A 199 -18.18 -1.53 -4.50
N TYR A 200 -19.32 -2.04 -4.03
CA TYR A 200 -20.51 -1.24 -3.75
C TYR A 200 -20.20 0.00 -2.89
N ARG A 201 -19.28 -0.15 -1.92
CA ARG A 201 -18.83 0.94 -1.04
C ARG A 201 -18.06 2.03 -1.80
N VAL A 202 -17.19 1.65 -2.71
CA VAL A 202 -16.44 2.60 -3.55
C VAL A 202 -17.39 3.32 -4.52
N GLN A 203 -18.35 2.61 -5.09
CA GLN A 203 -19.39 3.20 -5.94
C GLN A 203 -20.30 4.17 -5.17
N GLU A 204 -20.68 3.83 -3.94
CA GLU A 204 -21.44 4.73 -3.05
C GLU A 204 -20.68 6.04 -2.80
N LEU A 205 -19.36 5.97 -2.53
CA LEU A 205 -18.54 7.16 -2.35
C LEU A 205 -18.47 8.02 -3.63
N ALA A 206 -18.34 7.39 -4.79
CA ALA A 206 -18.35 8.10 -6.07
C ALA A 206 -19.71 8.80 -6.29
N PHE A 207 -20.81 8.10 -6.03
CA PHE A 207 -22.16 8.63 -6.17
C PHE A 207 -22.42 9.82 -5.23
N GLU A 208 -21.94 9.77 -3.99
CA GLU A 208 -22.16 10.84 -3.00
C GLU A 208 -21.32 12.10 -3.27
N HIS A 209 -20.15 11.96 -3.89
CA HIS A 209 -19.11 12.99 -3.87
C HIS A 209 -18.50 13.34 -5.24
N MET A 210 -19.12 12.90 -6.33
CA MET A 210 -18.72 13.21 -7.70
C MET A 210 -19.95 13.66 -8.51
N THR A 211 -19.73 14.47 -9.53
CA THR A 211 -20.78 14.97 -10.44
C THR A 211 -20.82 14.11 -11.71
N ASN A 212 -21.78 13.17 -11.77
CA ASN A 212 -21.99 12.27 -12.92
C ASN A 212 -20.67 11.68 -13.47
N PRO A 213 -19.93 10.90 -12.65
CA PRO A 213 -18.60 10.44 -13.02
C PRO A 213 -18.66 9.44 -14.18
N GLU A 214 -17.72 9.57 -15.10
CA GLU A 214 -17.52 8.59 -16.17
C GLU A 214 -16.83 7.34 -15.58
N HIS A 215 -17.50 6.20 -15.72
CA HIS A 215 -16.99 4.91 -15.25
C HIS A 215 -16.05 4.32 -16.29
N VAL A 216 -14.75 4.32 -15.99
CA VAL A 216 -13.73 3.78 -16.88
C VAL A 216 -13.19 2.49 -16.32
N GLN A 217 -13.56 1.38 -16.94
CA GLN A 217 -13.03 0.06 -16.59
C GLN A 217 -12.00 -0.39 -17.64
N ILE A 218 -10.83 -0.76 -17.15
CA ILE A 218 -9.85 -1.53 -17.92
C ILE A 218 -9.96 -2.97 -17.43
N GLU A 219 -10.51 -3.81 -18.30
CA GLU A 219 -10.44 -5.25 -18.08
C GLU A 219 -8.96 -5.64 -17.98
N PRO A 220 -8.59 -6.50 -17.02
CA PRO A 220 -7.24 -7.02 -16.99
C PRO A 220 -6.98 -7.72 -18.33
N ASP A 221 -5.86 -7.39 -18.99
CA ASP A 221 -5.48 -7.95 -20.31
C ASP A 221 -5.44 -9.49 -20.33
N VAL A 222 -5.50 -10.14 -19.16
CA VAL A 222 -5.72 -11.58 -19.00
C VAL A 222 -6.53 -11.79 -17.73
N LYS A 223 -7.65 -12.55 -17.80
CA LYS A 223 -8.23 -13.21 -16.62
C LYS A 223 -7.08 -13.91 -15.89
N THR A 224 -6.74 -13.43 -14.69
CA THR A 224 -5.51 -13.68 -13.94
C THR A 224 -5.05 -15.15 -13.88
N GLY A 225 -5.96 -16.11 -14.04
CA GLY A 225 -5.67 -17.55 -13.94
C GLY A 225 -4.90 -18.23 -15.09
N LYS A 226 -4.35 -17.53 -16.10
CA LYS A 226 -3.53 -18.20 -17.15
C LYS A 226 -2.01 -18.04 -17.02
N ARG A 227 -1.50 -17.17 -16.13
CA ARG A 227 -0.05 -16.90 -16.00
C ARG A 227 0.54 -17.18 -14.62
N ILE A 228 -0.31 -17.29 -13.61
CA ILE A 228 0.09 -17.73 -12.28
C ILE A 228 -0.26 -19.21 -12.20
N LYS A 229 0.73 -20.06 -11.92
CA LYS A 229 0.50 -21.45 -11.58
C LYS A 229 0.07 -21.48 -10.12
N GLU A 230 -1.20 -21.74 -9.89
CA GLU A 230 -1.78 -21.79 -8.55
C GLU A 230 -1.81 -23.24 -8.06
N GLU A 231 -1.39 -23.45 -6.82
CA GLU A 231 -1.40 -24.76 -6.16
C GLU A 231 -1.93 -24.64 -4.74
N LEU A 232 -2.74 -25.61 -4.33
CA LEU A 232 -3.28 -25.72 -2.99
C LEU A 232 -2.75 -26.98 -2.32
N PHE A 233 -2.32 -26.89 -1.07
CA PHE A 233 -2.04 -28.04 -0.23
C PHE A 233 -2.91 -27.99 1.03
N HIS A 234 -3.26 -29.15 1.57
CA HIS A 234 -3.94 -29.29 2.87
C HIS A 234 -2.98 -29.85 3.93
N PRO A 235 -1.99 -29.08 4.41
CA PRO A 235 -1.13 -29.53 5.49
C PRO A 235 -1.83 -29.42 6.85
N SER A 236 -1.41 -30.27 7.78
CA SER A 236 -1.69 -29.99 9.19
C SER A 236 -0.89 -28.79 9.68
N GLN A 237 -1.37 -28.09 10.71
CA GLN A 237 -0.64 -26.96 11.31
C GLN A 237 0.82 -27.30 11.68
N GLU A 238 1.08 -28.54 12.11
CA GLU A 238 2.42 -29.02 12.45
C GLU A 238 3.32 -29.23 11.22
N ASP A 239 2.73 -29.64 10.10
CA ASP A 239 3.44 -29.93 8.85
C ASP A 239 3.74 -28.65 8.05
N LYS A 240 2.99 -27.57 8.22
CA LYS A 240 3.09 -26.34 7.39
C LYS A 240 4.51 -25.82 7.21
N ILE A 241 5.29 -25.74 8.29
CA ILE A 241 6.65 -25.20 8.22
C ILE A 241 7.57 -26.15 7.45
N LYS A 242 7.44 -27.46 7.69
CA LYS A 242 8.22 -28.47 6.97
C LYS A 242 7.88 -28.47 5.49
N LEU A 243 6.59 -28.42 5.18
CA LEU A 243 6.10 -28.33 3.80
C LEU A 243 6.61 -27.04 3.12
N LEU A 244 6.59 -25.90 3.80
CA LEU A 244 7.14 -24.65 3.25
C LEU A 244 8.61 -24.81 2.86
N LEU A 245 9.44 -25.34 3.77
CA LEU A 245 10.88 -25.49 3.52
C LEU A 245 11.16 -26.53 2.43
N THR A 246 10.42 -27.65 2.45
CA THR A 246 10.51 -28.69 1.41
C THR A 246 10.20 -28.09 0.03
N LEU A 247 9.11 -27.34 -0.10
CA LEU A 247 8.73 -26.70 -1.37
C LEU A 247 9.71 -25.61 -1.79
N ILE A 248 10.36 -24.91 -0.84
CA ILE A 248 11.41 -23.95 -1.17
C ILE A 248 12.64 -24.66 -1.77
N GLU A 249 13.00 -25.84 -1.26
CA GLU A 249 14.08 -26.65 -1.83
C GLU A 249 13.73 -27.23 -3.20
N GLU A 250 12.49 -27.70 -3.38
CA GLU A 250 12.01 -28.30 -4.63
C GLU A 250 11.83 -27.26 -5.75
N GLU A 251 11.20 -26.13 -5.45
CA GLU A 251 10.88 -25.10 -6.45
C GLU A 251 12.04 -24.13 -6.72
N TRP A 252 12.96 -23.99 -5.75
CA TRP A 252 14.16 -23.13 -5.84
C TRP A 252 13.85 -21.69 -6.29
N PRO A 253 13.04 -20.93 -5.52
CA PRO A 253 12.56 -19.62 -5.93
C PRO A 253 13.69 -18.58 -5.98
N ASP A 254 13.77 -17.81 -7.08
CA ASP A 254 14.71 -16.68 -7.20
C ASP A 254 14.45 -15.59 -6.13
N LYS A 255 13.17 -15.24 -5.99
CA LYS A 255 12.64 -14.36 -4.94
C LYS A 255 11.23 -14.79 -4.58
N ALA A 256 10.90 -14.75 -3.30
CA ALA A 256 9.59 -15.14 -2.82
C ALA A 256 9.03 -14.23 -1.71
N ILE A 257 7.70 -14.17 -1.63
CA ILE A 257 7.00 -13.60 -0.48
C ILE A 257 6.21 -14.71 0.19
N VAL A 258 6.34 -14.80 1.52
CA VAL A 258 5.56 -15.70 2.36
C VAL A 258 4.56 -14.88 3.18
N PHE A 259 3.28 -15.06 2.88
CA PHE A 259 2.19 -14.37 3.55
C PHE A 259 1.62 -15.18 4.70
N ALA A 260 1.49 -14.54 5.86
CA ALA A 260 0.86 -15.09 7.04
C ALA A 260 -0.08 -14.06 7.68
N ASN A 261 -1.21 -14.49 8.24
CA ASN A 261 -2.28 -13.56 8.65
C ASN A 261 -1.89 -12.78 9.91
N THR A 262 -1.09 -13.39 10.79
CA THR A 262 -0.72 -12.79 12.08
C THR A 262 0.77 -12.47 12.16
N LYS A 263 1.09 -11.45 12.97
CA LYS A 263 2.48 -11.11 13.31
C LYS A 263 3.22 -12.31 13.92
N HIS A 264 2.57 -13.07 14.79
CA HIS A 264 3.19 -14.21 15.45
C HIS A 264 3.52 -15.35 14.47
N SER A 265 2.62 -15.59 13.51
CA SER A 265 2.87 -16.52 12.40
C SER A 265 4.05 -16.04 11.56
N CYS A 266 4.10 -14.75 11.21
CA CYS A 266 5.27 -14.15 10.52
C CYS A 266 6.58 -14.31 11.30
N GLU A 267 6.60 -14.06 12.61
CA GLU A 267 7.79 -14.23 13.46
C GLU A 267 8.27 -15.68 13.47
N THR A 268 7.32 -16.62 13.47
CA THR A 268 7.61 -18.06 13.44
C THR A 268 8.24 -18.44 12.10
N VAL A 269 7.58 -18.12 10.98
CA VAL A 269 8.08 -18.40 9.63
C VAL A 269 9.45 -17.75 9.40
N TYR A 270 9.62 -16.49 9.81
CA TYR A 270 10.90 -15.78 9.73
C TYR A 270 12.01 -16.50 10.51
N ALA A 271 11.71 -16.96 11.73
CA ALA A 271 12.70 -17.64 12.56
C ALA A 271 13.15 -18.97 11.95
N TRP A 272 12.22 -19.74 11.37
CA TRP A 272 12.52 -20.99 10.68
C TRP A 272 13.34 -20.77 9.41
N LEU A 273 12.91 -19.89 8.50
CA LEU A 273 13.67 -19.58 7.28
C LEU A 273 15.09 -19.09 7.59
N LYS A 274 15.23 -18.30 8.66
CA LYS A 274 16.55 -17.81 9.09
C LYS A 274 17.42 -18.90 9.72
N ALA A 275 16.83 -19.81 10.50
CA ALA A 275 17.57 -20.93 11.09
C ALA A 275 18.05 -21.91 10.02
N ASP A 276 17.30 -22.03 8.93
CA ASP A 276 17.64 -22.81 7.74
C ASP A 276 18.67 -22.13 6.82
N GLY A 277 19.05 -20.88 7.13
CA GLY A 277 20.12 -20.16 6.43
C GLY A 277 19.64 -19.27 5.28
N HIS A 278 18.33 -19.12 5.05
CA HIS A 278 17.83 -18.24 4.00
C HIS A 278 18.03 -16.75 4.31
N ARG A 279 18.27 -15.97 3.25
CA ARG A 279 18.35 -14.50 3.30
C ARG A 279 16.94 -13.91 3.36
N VAL A 280 16.39 -13.84 4.57
CA VAL A 280 14.99 -13.47 4.80
C VAL A 280 14.84 -12.12 5.52
N GLY A 281 13.88 -11.31 5.07
CA GLY A 281 13.36 -10.13 5.75
C GLY A 281 11.96 -10.36 6.30
N MET A 282 11.55 -9.56 7.30
CA MET A 282 10.20 -9.61 7.87
C MET A 282 9.56 -8.23 7.85
N LEU A 283 8.34 -8.16 7.33
CA LEU A 283 7.52 -6.95 7.23
C LEU A 283 6.21 -7.14 7.98
N THR A 284 6.16 -6.63 9.20
CA THR A 284 4.95 -6.62 10.06
C THR A 284 4.59 -5.19 10.44
N GLY A 285 3.39 -4.99 11.01
CA GLY A 285 2.87 -3.66 11.35
C GLY A 285 3.70 -2.87 12.38
N ASP A 286 4.50 -3.56 13.21
CA ASP A 286 5.35 -2.98 14.24
C ASP A 286 6.79 -2.68 13.78
N VAL A 287 7.15 -3.08 12.55
CA VAL A 287 8.45 -2.70 11.98
C VAL A 287 8.45 -1.21 11.72
N ASN A 288 9.33 -0.48 12.40
CA ASN A 288 9.47 0.95 12.19
C ASN A 288 9.82 1.30 10.74
N GLN A 289 9.44 2.49 10.31
CA GLN A 289 9.47 2.85 8.91
C GLN A 289 10.88 2.86 8.29
N LYS A 290 11.89 3.32 9.02
CA LYS A 290 13.28 3.33 8.54
C LYS A 290 13.78 1.91 8.28
N LYS A 291 13.45 0.98 9.18
CA LYS A 291 13.78 -0.44 9.03
C LYS A 291 12.98 -1.08 7.88
N ARG A 292 11.69 -0.75 7.75
CA ARG A 292 10.84 -1.20 6.63
C ARG A 292 11.45 -0.82 5.27
N GLN A 293 11.82 0.45 5.09
CA GLN A 293 12.47 0.94 3.87
C GLN A 293 13.81 0.24 3.63
N SER A 294 14.60 0.02 4.68
CA SER A 294 15.85 -0.74 4.56
C SER A 294 15.61 -2.16 4.06
N ILE A 295 14.65 -2.89 4.64
CA ILE A 295 14.33 -4.27 4.24
C ILE A 295 13.88 -4.33 2.79
N LEU A 296 13.00 -3.42 2.37
CA LEU A 296 12.53 -3.35 0.99
C LEU A 296 13.66 -3.02 0.00
N ALA A 297 14.57 -2.13 0.38
CA ALA A 297 15.74 -1.81 -0.43
C ALA A 297 16.67 -3.02 -0.58
N GLN A 298 16.92 -3.76 0.51
CA GLN A 298 17.74 -4.98 0.50
C GLN A 298 17.10 -6.07 -0.38
N PHE A 299 15.80 -6.29 -0.26
CA PHE A 299 15.06 -7.23 -1.10
C PHE A 299 15.09 -6.83 -2.59
N THR A 300 14.93 -5.53 -2.87
CA THR A 300 15.00 -5.03 -4.25
C THR A 300 16.37 -5.27 -4.87
N LYS A 301 17.44 -5.04 -4.10
CA LYS A 301 18.83 -5.26 -4.53
C LYS A 301 19.24 -6.74 -4.63
N GLY A 302 18.41 -7.68 -4.17
CA GLY A 302 18.76 -9.10 -4.12
C GLY A 302 19.71 -9.46 -2.96
N GLU A 303 19.78 -8.61 -1.94
CA GLU A 303 20.46 -8.93 -0.67
C GLU A 303 19.60 -9.85 0.20
N LEU A 304 18.27 -9.83 -0.01
CA LEU A 304 17.30 -10.75 0.56
C LEU A 304 16.54 -11.46 -0.58
N ASP A 305 16.28 -12.75 -0.39
CA ASP A 305 15.56 -13.62 -1.34
C ASP A 305 14.12 -13.84 -0.90
N PHE A 306 13.86 -13.77 0.41
CA PHE A 306 12.55 -14.02 0.99
C PHE A 306 12.05 -12.80 1.79
N LEU A 307 10.77 -12.50 1.64
CA LEU A 307 10.04 -11.59 2.53
C LEU A 307 8.90 -12.33 3.22
N VAL A 308 8.89 -12.33 4.55
CA VAL A 308 7.74 -12.77 5.33
C VAL A 308 6.90 -11.56 5.69
N ALA A 309 5.62 -11.55 5.37
CA ALA A 309 4.76 -10.39 5.58
C ALA A 309 3.32 -10.71 5.96
N THR A 310 2.70 -9.79 6.70
CA THR A 310 1.23 -9.74 6.82
C THR A 310 0.65 -8.90 5.70
N ASP A 311 -0.64 -9.09 5.37
CA ASP A 311 -1.33 -8.28 4.37
C ASP A 311 -1.20 -6.80 4.66
N VAL A 312 -1.54 -6.40 5.89
CA VAL A 312 -1.50 -4.99 6.31
C VAL A 312 -0.13 -4.35 6.09
N ALA A 313 0.94 -5.11 6.33
CA ALA A 313 2.29 -4.62 6.17
C ALA A 313 2.79 -4.62 4.72
N ALA A 314 2.24 -5.48 3.86
CA ALA A 314 2.60 -5.61 2.45
C ALA A 314 1.74 -4.76 1.49
N ARG A 315 0.51 -4.39 1.89
CA ARG A 315 -0.38 -3.54 1.08
C ARG A 315 0.23 -2.15 0.87
N GLY A 316 0.05 -1.60 -0.33
CA GLY A 316 0.59 -0.30 -0.74
C GLY A 316 2.10 -0.24 -0.95
N LEU A 317 2.81 -1.37 -0.80
CA LEU A 317 4.23 -1.46 -1.11
C LEU A 317 4.42 -1.83 -2.60
N HIS A 318 5.25 -1.06 -3.29
CA HIS A 318 5.80 -1.47 -4.59
C HIS A 318 6.92 -2.51 -4.36
N ILE A 319 6.51 -3.73 -4.04
CA ILE A 319 7.44 -4.86 -3.94
C ILE A 319 7.81 -5.27 -5.38
N PRO A 320 9.11 -5.39 -5.71
CA PRO A 320 9.55 -5.93 -6.99
C PRO A 320 8.87 -7.26 -7.29
N GLU A 321 8.69 -7.54 -8.57
CA GLU A 321 8.13 -8.81 -9.01
C GLU A 321 8.90 -10.00 -8.43
N VAL A 322 8.16 -10.97 -7.88
CA VAL A 322 8.71 -12.18 -7.28
C VAL A 322 8.37 -13.40 -8.11
N SER A 323 9.25 -14.40 -8.11
CA SER A 323 9.00 -15.67 -8.81
C SER A 323 7.89 -16.49 -8.12
N HIS A 324 7.82 -16.41 -6.79
CA HIS A 324 6.94 -17.24 -5.97
C HIS A 324 6.20 -16.44 -4.91
N VAL A 325 4.95 -16.79 -4.69
CA VAL A 325 4.13 -16.35 -3.57
C VAL A 325 3.70 -17.58 -2.80
N PHE A 326 4.04 -17.62 -1.51
CA PHE A 326 3.57 -18.65 -0.59
C PHE A 326 2.49 -18.04 0.30
N ASN A 327 1.23 -18.45 0.13
CA ASN A 327 0.17 -18.19 1.09
C ASN A 327 0.30 -19.20 2.22
N PHE A 328 1.21 -18.93 3.16
CA PHE A 328 1.43 -19.80 4.32
C PHE A 328 0.15 -19.93 5.13
N ASP A 329 -0.57 -18.83 5.36
CA ASP A 329 -1.95 -18.85 5.84
C ASP A 329 -2.86 -18.38 4.70
N LEU A 330 -4.02 -19.02 4.44
CA LEU A 330 -5.00 -18.43 3.53
C LEU A 330 -5.54 -17.11 4.13
N PRO A 331 -5.71 -16.05 3.32
CA PRO A 331 -6.22 -14.77 3.82
C PRO A 331 -7.64 -14.91 4.36
N ASP A 332 -7.97 -14.06 5.34
CA ASP A 332 -9.34 -13.99 5.89
C ASP A 332 -10.31 -13.30 4.93
N ASP A 333 -9.84 -12.35 4.12
CA ASP A 333 -10.62 -11.69 3.07
C ASP A 333 -10.25 -12.24 1.68
N CYS A 334 -11.24 -12.60 0.85
CA CYS A 334 -10.98 -13.17 -0.48
C CYS A 334 -10.25 -12.22 -1.43
N GLU A 335 -10.48 -10.91 -1.32
CA GLU A 335 -9.79 -9.89 -2.12
C GLU A 335 -8.27 -9.88 -1.86
N ASP A 336 -7.84 -10.20 -0.63
CA ASP A 336 -6.43 -10.28 -0.29
C ASP A 336 -5.72 -11.42 -1.00
N TYR A 337 -6.43 -12.51 -1.31
CA TYR A 337 -5.84 -13.61 -2.10
C TYR A 337 -5.33 -13.10 -3.43
N VAL A 338 -6.16 -12.36 -4.17
CA VAL A 338 -5.80 -11.76 -5.46
C VAL A 338 -4.66 -10.75 -5.30
N HIS A 339 -4.65 -9.96 -4.23
CA HIS A 339 -3.56 -9.02 -3.94
C HIS A 339 -2.22 -9.68 -3.62
N ARG A 340 -2.25 -10.85 -2.97
CA ARG A 340 -1.08 -11.65 -2.64
C ARG A 340 -0.51 -12.33 -3.88
N ILE A 341 -1.31 -13.09 -4.62
CA ILE A 341 -0.82 -13.80 -5.81
C ILE A 341 -0.42 -12.82 -6.92
N GLY A 342 -1.08 -11.65 -6.99
CA GLY A 342 -0.71 -10.57 -7.89
C GLY A 342 0.66 -9.93 -7.62
N ARG A 343 1.45 -10.43 -6.65
CA ARG A 343 2.87 -10.07 -6.46
C ARG A 343 3.80 -10.81 -7.41
N THR A 344 3.33 -11.90 -8.03
CA THR A 344 4.03 -12.64 -9.07
C THR A 344 3.32 -12.52 -10.43
N GLY A 345 3.94 -12.98 -11.51
CA GLY A 345 3.33 -13.08 -12.84
C GLY A 345 3.00 -11.73 -13.51
N ARG A 346 3.80 -10.68 -13.26
CA ARG A 346 3.64 -9.35 -13.86
C ARG A 346 4.49 -9.24 -15.15
N ALA A 347 4.25 -8.20 -15.95
CA ALA A 347 5.06 -7.81 -17.11
C ALA A 347 5.41 -8.91 -18.15
N GLY A 348 4.64 -10.01 -18.19
CA GLY A 348 4.82 -11.13 -19.12
C GLY A 348 5.58 -12.35 -18.57
N ALA A 349 6.04 -12.34 -17.32
CA ALA A 349 6.66 -13.51 -16.67
C ALA A 349 5.61 -14.50 -16.13
N SER A 350 5.99 -15.77 -16.01
CA SER A 350 5.23 -16.79 -15.28
C SER A 350 5.52 -16.69 -13.78
N GLY A 351 4.50 -16.90 -12.96
CA GLY A 351 4.60 -16.84 -11.50
C GLY A 351 4.00 -18.05 -10.82
N HIS A 352 4.49 -18.42 -9.64
CA HIS A 352 3.93 -19.54 -8.86
C HIS A 352 3.26 -19.01 -7.59
N ALA A 353 2.03 -19.45 -7.31
CA ALA A 353 1.28 -19.11 -6.11
C ALA A 353 0.88 -20.38 -5.38
N ILE A 354 1.60 -20.70 -4.31
CA ILE A 354 1.41 -21.94 -3.53
C ILE A 354 0.71 -21.60 -2.22
N SER A 355 -0.40 -22.27 -1.95
CA SER A 355 -1.30 -21.92 -0.84
C SER A 355 -1.54 -23.08 0.10
N PHE A 356 -1.56 -22.82 1.41
CA PHE A 356 -1.80 -23.83 2.43
C PHE A 356 -3.16 -23.63 3.11
N ALA A 357 -4.08 -24.57 2.90
CA ALA A 357 -5.36 -24.66 3.58
C ALA A 357 -5.26 -25.63 4.77
N CYS A 358 -4.69 -25.17 5.88
CA CYS A 358 -4.69 -25.95 7.13
C CYS A 358 -6.04 -25.88 7.85
N GLU A 359 -6.17 -26.64 8.95
CA GLU A 359 -7.39 -26.74 9.74
C GLU A 359 -7.92 -25.38 10.22
N GLN A 360 -7.01 -24.42 10.41
CA GLN A 360 -7.35 -23.08 10.87
C GLN A 360 -7.87 -22.16 9.76
N TYR A 361 -7.49 -22.33 8.49
CA TYR A 361 -7.80 -21.36 7.43
C TYR A 361 -8.50 -21.97 6.22
N ALA A 362 -8.75 -23.29 6.22
CA ALA A 362 -9.42 -23.97 5.12
C ALA A 362 -10.86 -23.47 4.88
N TYR A 363 -11.53 -22.89 5.88
CA TYR A 363 -12.88 -22.33 5.70
C TYR A 363 -12.90 -21.08 4.79
N ASN A 364 -11.79 -20.36 4.67
CA ASN A 364 -11.66 -19.20 3.77
C ASN A 364 -11.63 -19.62 2.29
N LEU A 365 -11.30 -20.88 1.99
CA LEU A 365 -11.09 -21.36 0.62
C LEU A 365 -12.32 -21.17 -0.26
N HIS A 366 -13.52 -21.43 0.25
CA HIS A 366 -14.74 -21.37 -0.55
C HIS A 366 -15.01 -19.94 -1.06
N GLU A 367 -14.94 -18.95 -0.18
CA GLU A 367 -15.13 -17.54 -0.54
C GLU A 367 -14.03 -17.04 -1.49
N ILE A 368 -12.80 -17.56 -1.34
CA ILE A 368 -11.69 -17.28 -2.27
C ILE A 368 -11.99 -17.83 -3.66
N GLU A 369 -12.36 -19.11 -3.78
CA GLU A 369 -12.65 -19.77 -5.06
C GLU A 369 -13.87 -19.16 -5.76
N GLU A 370 -14.90 -18.78 -5.00
CA GLU A 370 -16.05 -18.04 -5.52
C GLU A 370 -15.64 -16.69 -6.09
N TYR A 371 -14.79 -15.94 -5.37
CA TYR A 371 -14.33 -14.62 -5.80
C TYR A 371 -13.42 -14.67 -7.04
N ILE A 372 -12.54 -15.68 -7.14
CA ILE A 372 -11.65 -15.84 -8.31
C ILE A 372 -12.31 -16.60 -9.47
N GLU A 373 -13.56 -17.04 -9.31
CA GLU A 373 -14.37 -17.76 -10.29
C GLU A 373 -13.77 -19.09 -10.78
N HIS A 374 -12.88 -19.72 -10.01
CA HIS A 374 -12.33 -21.04 -10.31
C HIS A 374 -11.77 -21.72 -9.06
N SER A 375 -11.69 -23.06 -9.09
CA SER A 375 -11.07 -23.83 -8.00
C SER A 375 -9.55 -23.85 -8.13
N ILE A 376 -8.87 -23.76 -7.00
CA ILE A 376 -7.41 -23.83 -6.94
C ILE A 376 -6.99 -25.31 -7.06
N PRO A 377 -6.10 -25.68 -8.01
CA PRO A 377 -5.66 -27.06 -8.18
C PRO A 377 -5.06 -27.63 -6.88
N LEU A 378 -5.64 -28.75 -6.42
CA LEU A 378 -5.15 -29.45 -5.24
C LEU A 378 -3.92 -30.30 -5.56
N SER A 379 -2.82 -30.01 -4.87
CA SER A 379 -1.59 -30.79 -4.85
C SER A 379 -1.51 -31.61 -3.56
N HIS A 380 -0.93 -32.81 -3.66
CA HIS A 380 -0.71 -33.69 -2.52
C HIS A 380 0.77 -33.66 -2.13
N TYR A 381 1.04 -33.70 -0.83
CA TYR A 381 2.38 -33.87 -0.30
C TYR A 381 2.47 -35.18 0.49
N ASP A 382 3.61 -35.85 0.43
CA ASP A 382 3.88 -37.01 1.25
C ASP A 382 4.49 -36.55 2.58
N LYS A 383 3.75 -36.78 3.69
CA LYS A 383 4.22 -36.45 5.05
C LYS A 383 5.54 -37.10 5.40
N THR A 384 5.84 -38.27 4.82
CA THR A 384 7.07 -39.03 5.08
C THR A 384 8.26 -38.52 4.27
N ALA A 385 8.01 -37.74 3.22
CA ALA A 385 9.04 -37.12 2.38
C ALA A 385 9.35 -35.68 2.78
N LEU A 386 8.64 -35.11 3.76
CA LEU A 386 8.95 -33.80 4.30
C LEU A 386 10.34 -33.78 4.95
N LEU A 387 11.05 -32.67 4.81
CA LEU A 387 12.33 -32.45 5.50
C LEU A 387 12.20 -32.72 7.00
N ASP A 388 13.05 -33.61 7.50
CA ASP A 388 13.08 -34.08 8.87
C ASP A 388 14.32 -33.62 9.64
N ASP A 389 15.37 -33.18 8.94
CA ASP A 389 16.65 -32.68 9.45
C ASP A 389 16.70 -31.15 9.62
N LEU A 390 15.55 -30.53 9.92
CA LEU A 390 15.45 -29.08 10.06
C LEU A 390 16.08 -28.55 11.35
N THR A 391 16.89 -27.50 11.22
CA THR A 391 17.46 -26.78 12.37
C THR A 391 16.38 -25.95 13.07
N LYS A 392 15.93 -26.42 14.24
CA LYS A 392 14.89 -25.72 15.01
C LYS A 392 15.37 -24.33 15.47
N PRO A 393 14.59 -23.26 15.26
CA PRO A 393 14.99 -21.92 15.67
C PRO A 393 15.01 -21.77 17.20
N THR A 394 16.03 -21.08 17.72
CA THR A 394 16.05 -20.63 19.11
C THR A 394 15.16 -19.39 19.27
N ILE A 395 13.88 -19.60 19.55
CA ILE A 395 12.94 -18.49 19.81
C ILE A 395 13.27 -17.88 21.17
N GLN A 396 14.02 -16.77 21.18
CA GLN A 396 14.21 -15.96 22.38
C GLN A 396 12.88 -15.28 22.73
N ARG A 397 12.06 -15.94 23.56
CA ARG A 397 10.93 -15.28 24.21
C ARG A 397 11.48 -14.12 25.04
N LYS A 398 11.32 -12.88 24.55
CA LYS A 398 11.48 -11.70 25.40
C LYS A 398 10.55 -11.90 26.59
N ARG A 399 11.11 -12.21 27.75
CA ARG A 399 10.38 -12.18 29.02
C ARG A 399 9.87 -10.76 29.16
N ASN A 400 8.56 -10.58 28.94
CA ASN A 400 7.88 -9.39 29.43
C ASN A 400 8.15 -9.35 30.93
N TYR A 401 8.98 -8.41 31.36
CA TYR A 401 9.10 -8.05 32.76
C TYR A 401 7.73 -7.51 33.16
N SER A 402 6.87 -8.40 33.63
CA SER A 402 5.61 -8.05 34.26
C SER A 402 5.98 -7.36 35.57
N SER A 403 5.96 -6.04 35.56
CA SER A 403 5.95 -5.18 36.73
C SER A 403 4.70 -5.53 37.55
N GLY A 404 4.88 -6.44 38.51
CA GLY A 404 3.89 -6.84 39.53
C GLY A 404 4.42 -6.57 40.95
N PRO A 405 3.54 -6.43 41.95
CA PRO A 405 3.55 -5.31 42.88
C PRO A 405 4.41 -5.56 44.13
N ARG A 406 5.24 -4.59 44.52
CA ARG A 406 5.87 -4.58 45.85
C ARG A 406 4.96 -3.88 46.85
N ASN A 407 4.04 -4.65 47.42
CA ASN A 407 3.47 -4.34 48.72
C ASN A 407 3.97 -5.40 49.71
N ARG A 408 4.95 -5.04 50.54
CA ARG A 408 5.30 -5.75 51.78
C ARG A 408 5.55 -4.71 52.87
N SER A 409 4.46 -4.38 53.56
CA SER A 409 4.51 -4.04 54.98
C SER A 409 5.06 -5.27 55.73
N ASN A 410 6.12 -5.12 56.53
CA ASN A 410 5.97 -4.90 57.97
C ASN A 410 7.34 -4.79 58.68
N ASN A 411 7.48 -3.70 59.44
CA ASN A 411 7.97 -3.64 60.83
C ASN A 411 9.37 -4.15 61.20
N ASN A 412 10.30 -3.25 61.52
CA ASN A 412 10.75 -2.95 62.90
C ASN A 412 12.04 -2.11 62.89
N GLY A 413 12.11 -1.08 63.75
CA GLY A 413 13.41 -0.59 64.23
C GLY A 413 13.59 0.93 64.36
N ARG A 414 12.99 1.51 65.41
CA ARG A 414 13.57 2.57 66.27
C ARG A 414 14.10 3.86 65.61
N ARG A 415 13.31 4.93 65.73
CA ARG A 415 13.84 6.31 65.88
C ARG A 415 14.04 6.62 67.38
N PRO A 416 15.18 7.17 67.80
CA PRO A 416 15.25 7.96 69.01
C PRO A 416 14.84 9.41 68.71
N ASN A 417 14.01 9.94 69.60
CA ASN A 417 13.82 11.36 69.83
C ASN A 417 15.17 12.08 69.94
N ASN A 418 15.29 13.27 69.35
CA ASN A 418 16.06 14.30 70.04
C ASN A 418 15.49 15.69 69.79
N SER A 419 15.01 16.26 70.88
CA SER A 419 14.62 17.63 71.09
C SER A 419 15.84 18.52 71.27
N TYR A 420 15.75 19.75 70.73
CA TYR A 420 16.27 20.99 71.30
C TYR A 420 17.79 21.18 71.56
N GLN A 421 18.30 22.21 70.86
CA GLN A 421 18.97 23.41 71.40
C GLN A 421 20.49 23.64 71.19
N LYS A 422 20.72 24.81 70.56
CA LYS A 422 21.71 25.87 70.81
C LYS A 422 23.17 25.66 70.39
N GLY A 423 23.62 26.61 69.57
CA GLY A 423 24.98 26.73 69.08
C GLY A 423 25.99 27.18 70.13
N ARG A 424 27.25 27.17 69.73
CA ARG A 424 28.23 28.23 69.96
C ARG A 424 29.50 27.92 69.15
N SER A 425 30.03 29.00 68.59
CA SER A 425 31.39 29.20 68.06
C SER A 425 31.73 28.57 66.73
#